data_AF-A0A6N8L157-F1
#
_entry.id   AF-A0A6N8L157-F1
#
_cell.length_a   1.000
_cell.length_b   1.000
_cell.length_c   1.000
_cell.angle_alpha   90.00
_cell.angle_beta   90.00
_cell.angle_gamma   90.00
#
_symmetry.space_group_name_H-M   'P 1'
#
loop_
_entity.id
_entity.type
_entity.pdbx_description
1 polymer ?
#
loop_
_entity_poly.entity_id
_entity_poly.type
_entity_poly.pdbx_seq_one_letter_code
_entity_poly.pdbx_strand_id
1 'polypeptide(L)'
;MSSNTDTTSYHIHSLHRGKFIWILLGSLFVLGYLLSYADIREIVKIIILLFSIPAALFAGAKFSYQASTWHFNDQTIRIQKPGKDIEIPIADIAYIKNHMRSGGNLLGIYREKKSTPIRIWRNKLFVAQDDFDAMLQQLKALGIEIIMA
;
A
#
# COMPACT_ATOMS: atom_id res chain seq x y z
N MET A 1 -30.12 -19.50 -19.42
CA MET A 1 -28.92 -18.65 -19.62
C MET A 1 -28.33 -18.38 -18.24
N SER A 2 -27.30 -19.13 -17.83
CA SER A 2 -26.61 -18.89 -16.55
C SER A 2 -25.51 -17.87 -16.84
N SER A 3 -25.69 -16.64 -16.37
CA SER A 3 -24.68 -15.59 -16.48
C SER A 3 -23.52 -15.95 -15.54
N ASN A 4 -22.44 -16.50 -16.10
CA ASN A 4 -21.14 -16.49 -15.44
C ASN A 4 -20.72 -15.02 -15.28
N THR A 5 -21.03 -14.42 -14.14
CA THR A 5 -20.32 -13.22 -13.68
C THR A 5 -18.93 -13.69 -13.26
N ASP A 6 -18.01 -13.71 -14.22
CA ASP A 6 -16.60 -14.05 -13.98
C ASP A 6 -16.01 -13.00 -13.04
N THR A 7 -16.04 -13.31 -11.74
CA THR A 7 -15.47 -12.46 -10.70
C THR A 7 -13.96 -12.56 -10.82
N THR A 8 -13.34 -11.58 -11.48
CA THR A 8 -11.88 -11.52 -11.59
C THR A 8 -11.30 -11.00 -10.28
N SER A 9 -10.31 -11.73 -9.76
CA SER A 9 -9.66 -11.41 -8.50
C SER A 9 -8.18 -11.11 -8.72
N TYR A 10 -7.70 -10.02 -8.11
CA TYR A 10 -6.33 -9.55 -8.22
C TYR A 10 -5.69 -9.45 -6.84
N HIS A 11 -4.54 -10.09 -6.65
CA HIS A 11 -3.81 -10.05 -5.40
C HIS A 11 -2.78 -8.92 -5.45
N ILE A 12 -2.92 -7.96 -4.54
CA ILE A 12 -2.06 -6.78 -4.46
C ILE A 12 -1.36 -6.76 -3.11
N HIS A 13 -0.04 -6.65 -3.14
CA HIS A 13 0.75 -6.46 -1.93
C HIS A 13 0.49 -5.05 -1.38
N SER A 14 -0.12 -4.93 -0.20
CA SER A 14 -0.42 -3.63 0.40
C SER A 14 0.18 -3.49 1.80
N LEU A 15 0.31 -2.26 2.30
CA LEU A 15 0.88 -1.94 3.60
C LEU A 15 -0.10 -1.16 4.46
N HIS A 16 -0.06 -1.45 5.75
CA HIS A 16 -0.68 -0.61 6.74
C HIS A 16 0.22 0.60 7.04
N ARG A 17 -0.03 1.73 6.37
CA ARG A 17 0.75 2.98 6.52
C ARG A 17 1.11 3.34 7.96
N GLY A 18 0.13 3.32 8.87
CA GLY A 18 0.34 3.69 10.27
C GLY A 18 1.39 2.81 10.94
N LYS A 19 1.17 1.49 10.96
CA LYS A 19 2.12 0.49 11.45
C LYS A 19 3.51 0.61 10.80
N PHE A 20 3.59 0.82 9.49
CA PHE A 20 4.88 1.00 8.80
C PHE A 20 5.67 2.17 9.40
N ILE A 21 5.04 3.34 9.52
CA ILE A 21 5.69 4.55 10.06
C ILE A 21 6.08 4.36 11.52
N TRP A 22 5.21 3.75 12.33
CA TRP A 22 5.49 3.49 13.74
C TRP A 22 6.69 2.56 13.93
N ILE A 23 6.81 1.51 13.11
CA ILE A 23 7.94 0.58 13.18
C ILE A 23 9.22 1.26 12.70
N LEU A 24 9.16 2.01 11.60
CA LEU A 24 10.31 2.72 11.06
C LEU A 24 10.85 3.78 12.05
N LEU A 25 10.00 4.69 12.50
CA LEU A 25 10.41 5.75 13.43
C LEU A 25 10.72 5.17 14.81
N GLY A 26 9.88 4.26 15.30
CA GLY A 26 10.07 3.62 16.60
C GLY A 26 11.41 2.90 16.69
N SER A 27 11.79 2.13 15.67
CA SER A 27 13.09 1.44 15.66
C SER A 27 14.28 2.41 15.62
N LEU A 28 14.20 3.50 14.85
CA LEU A 28 15.24 4.52 14.80
C LEU A 28 15.39 5.26 16.14
N PHE A 29 14.28 5.62 16.79
CA PHE A 29 14.31 6.27 18.09
C PHE A 29 14.82 5.34 19.19
N VAL A 30 14.38 4.07 19.21
CA VAL A 30 14.87 3.08 20.17
C VAL A 30 16.38 2.87 19.99
N LEU A 31 16.85 2.71 18.76
CA LEU A 31 18.27 2.53 18.50
C LEU A 31 19.09 3.78 18.88
N GLY A 32 18.60 4.98 18.53
CA GLY A 32 19.23 6.23 18.90
C GLY A 32 19.32 6.42 20.42
N TYR A 33 18.24 6.09 21.14
CA TYR A 33 18.20 6.09 22.59
C TYR A 33 19.23 5.11 23.18
N LEU A 34 19.29 3.87 22.70
CA LEU A 34 20.29 2.91 23.15
C LEU A 34 21.73 3.38 22.87
N LEU A 35 21.99 3.95 21.69
CA LEU A 35 23.30 4.49 21.33
C LEU A 35 23.70 5.70 22.18
N SER A 36 22.73 6.42 22.75
CA SER A 36 23.03 7.56 23.64
C SER A 36 23.75 7.14 24.92
N TYR A 37 23.53 5.91 25.40
CA TYR A 37 24.22 5.33 26.57
C TYR A 37 25.58 4.72 26.23
N ALA A 38 25.91 4.55 24.94
CA ALA A 38 27.17 3.96 24.54
C ALA A 38 28.29 5.00 24.59
N ASP A 39 29.37 4.67 25.30
CA ASP A 39 30.58 5.50 25.38
C ASP A 39 31.48 5.30 24.14
N ILE A 40 30.94 5.66 22.98
CA ILE A 40 31.62 5.59 21.68
C ILE A 40 31.53 6.95 20.97
N ARG A 41 32.42 7.18 20.00
CA ARG A 41 32.45 8.44 19.23
C ARG A 41 31.13 8.69 18.50
N GLU A 42 30.63 9.92 18.56
CA GLU A 42 29.36 10.32 17.95
C GLU A 42 29.27 9.99 16.45
N ILE A 43 30.36 10.15 15.71
CA ILE A 43 30.40 9.79 14.29
C ILE A 43 30.09 8.30 14.07
N VAL A 44 30.54 7.42 14.97
CA VAL A 44 30.29 5.98 14.88
C VAL A 44 28.81 5.70 15.16
N LYS A 45 28.20 6.39 16.13
CA LYS A 45 26.76 6.28 16.42
C LYS A 45 25.93 6.67 15.19
N ILE A 46 26.27 7.79 14.54
CA ILE A 46 25.60 8.26 13.32
C ILE A 46 25.73 7.22 12.19
N ILE A 47 26.92 6.67 11.98
CA ILE A 47 27.15 5.63 10.96
C ILE A 47 26.28 4.40 11.26
N ILE A 48 26.27 3.89 12.49
CA ILE A 48 25.41 2.76 12.89
C ILE A 48 23.94 3.07 12.60
N LEU A 49 23.49 4.28 12.92
CA LEU A 49 22.11 4.69 12.73
C LEU A 49 21.73 4.82 11.25
N LEU A 50 22.65 5.25 10.38
CA LEU A 50 22.44 5.25 8.92
C LEU A 50 22.31 3.82 8.37
N PHE A 51 23.17 2.90 8.83
CA PHE A 51 23.14 1.50 8.40
C PHE A 51 21.96 0.71 8.97
N SER A 52 21.29 1.21 10.02
CA SER A 52 20.07 0.59 10.55
C SER A 52 18.82 0.94 9.76
N ILE A 53 18.83 2.01 8.94
CA ILE A 53 17.67 2.43 8.14
C ILE A 53 17.18 1.31 7.20
N PRO A 54 18.03 0.60 6.42
CA PRO A 54 17.57 -0.54 5.61
C PRO A 54 16.93 -1.65 6.44
N ALA A 55 17.48 -1.96 7.62
CA ALA A 55 16.91 -2.97 8.51
C ALA A 55 15.56 -2.53 9.08
N ALA A 56 15.43 -1.26 9.47
CA ALA A 56 14.18 -0.66 9.92
C ALA A 56 13.12 -0.62 8.81
N LEU A 57 13.51 -0.30 7.58
CA LEU A 57 12.63 -0.36 6.40
C LEU A 57 12.16 -1.78 6.11
N PHE A 58 13.06 -2.76 6.17
CA PHE A 58 12.72 -4.18 6.00
C PHE A 58 11.74 -4.65 7.08
N ALA A 59 12.03 -4.36 8.35
CA ALA A 59 11.15 -4.68 9.46
C ALA A 59 9.79 -4.00 9.29
N GLY A 60 9.78 -2.71 8.97
CA GLY A 60 8.58 -1.94 8.67
C GLY A 60 7.74 -2.61 7.59
N ALA A 61 8.33 -2.92 6.44
CA ALA A 61 7.64 -3.56 5.33
C ALA A 61 7.08 -4.94 5.72
N LYS A 62 7.89 -5.78 6.38
CA LYS A 62 7.51 -7.14 6.77
C LYS A 62 6.39 -7.18 7.80
N PHE A 63 6.47 -6.36 8.85
CA PHE A 63 5.51 -6.37 9.96
C PHE A 63 4.26 -5.52 9.73
N SER A 64 4.29 -4.59 8.77
CA SER A 64 3.10 -3.84 8.35
C SER A 64 2.46 -4.36 7.07
N TYR A 65 2.98 -5.47 6.52
CA TYR A 65 2.44 -6.13 5.35
C TYR A 65 0.98 -6.52 5.58
N GLN A 66 0.15 -6.15 4.62
CA GLN A 66 -1.28 -6.37 4.65
C GLN A 66 -1.74 -6.61 3.22
N ALA A 67 -1.76 -7.85 2.76
CA ALA A 67 -2.25 -8.17 1.43
C ALA A 67 -3.68 -7.63 1.23
N SER A 68 -3.98 -7.21 0.01
CA SER A 68 -5.33 -6.83 -0.38
C SER A 68 -5.73 -7.58 -1.63
N THR A 69 -6.91 -8.20 -1.60
CA THR A 69 -7.50 -8.88 -2.75
C THR A 69 -8.60 -8.00 -3.30
N TRP A 70 -8.54 -7.70 -4.59
CA TRP A 70 -9.51 -6.87 -5.28
C TRP A 70 -10.35 -7.77 -6.18
N HIS A 71 -11.65 -7.77 -5.95
CA HIS A 71 -12.63 -8.49 -6.74
C HIS A 71 -13.40 -7.51 -7.59
N PHE A 72 -13.50 -7.80 -8.87
CA PHE A 72 -14.24 -7.00 -9.83
C PHE A 72 -15.46 -7.77 -10.29
N ASN A 73 -16.60 -7.10 -10.28
CA ASN A 73 -17.83 -7.49 -10.95
C ASN A 73 -18.27 -6.34 -11.86
N ASP A 74 -19.22 -6.57 -12.76
CA ASP A 74 -19.72 -5.60 -13.74
C ASP A 74 -20.29 -4.32 -13.10
N GLN A 75 -20.62 -4.36 -11.81
CA GLN A 75 -21.26 -3.25 -11.10
C GLN A 75 -20.45 -2.74 -9.91
N THR A 76 -19.58 -3.57 -9.31
CA THR A 76 -18.91 -3.24 -8.04
C THR A 76 -17.45 -3.69 -8.02
N ILE A 77 -16.63 -2.91 -7.30
CA ILE A 77 -15.26 -3.26 -6.91
C ILE A 77 -15.27 -3.53 -5.42
N ARG A 78 -14.88 -4.74 -5.02
CA ARG A 78 -14.74 -5.13 -3.62
C ARG A 78 -13.28 -5.33 -3.28
N ILE A 79 -12.81 -4.61 -2.27
CA ILE A 79 -11.42 -4.60 -1.82
C ILE A 79 -11.38 -5.22 -0.43
N GLN A 80 -10.88 -6.45 -0.37
CA GLN A 80 -10.74 -7.21 0.86
C GLN A 80 -9.36 -7.01 1.45
N LYS A 81 -9.32 -6.62 2.73
CA LYS A 81 -8.11 -6.51 3.55
C LYS A 81 -8.36 -7.13 4.91
N PRO A 82 -7.31 -7.58 5.61
CA PRO A 82 -7.42 -7.99 7.01
C PRO A 82 -8.13 -6.93 7.86
N GLY A 83 -9.30 -7.28 8.40
CA GLY A 83 -10.11 -6.39 9.24
C GLY A 83 -10.86 -5.27 8.52
N LYS A 84 -10.85 -5.23 7.18
CA LYS A 84 -11.61 -4.21 6.42
C LYS A 84 -12.02 -4.73 5.06
N ASP A 85 -13.33 -4.72 4.81
CA ASP A 85 -13.91 -4.97 3.49
C ASP A 85 -14.50 -3.66 2.96
N ILE A 86 -14.21 -3.32 1.72
CA ILE A 86 -14.65 -2.07 1.10
C ILE A 86 -15.30 -2.42 -0.21
N GLU A 87 -16.61 -2.20 -0.31
CA GLU A 87 -17.35 -2.32 -1.55
C GLU A 87 -17.65 -0.94 -2.13
N ILE A 88 -17.39 -0.77 -3.42
CA ILE A 88 -17.54 0.49 -4.14
C ILE A 88 -18.29 0.20 -5.44
N PRO A 89 -19.48 0.77 -5.66
CA PRO A 89 -20.12 0.74 -6.97
C PRO A 89 -19.25 1.43 -8.01
N ILE A 90 -19.08 0.83 -9.19
CA ILE A 90 -18.27 1.41 -10.27
C ILE A 90 -18.82 2.79 -10.67
N ALA A 91 -20.14 2.95 -10.70
CA ALA A 91 -20.81 4.21 -10.99
C ALA A 91 -20.50 5.34 -9.99
N ASP A 92 -20.03 5.03 -8.78
CA ASP A 92 -19.66 6.04 -7.78
C ASP A 92 -18.21 6.52 -7.93
N ILE A 93 -17.39 5.86 -8.77
CA ILE A 93 -15.96 6.15 -8.93
C ILE A 93 -15.82 7.26 -9.97
N ALA A 94 -15.34 8.42 -9.54
CA ALA A 94 -15.05 9.54 -10.44
C ALA A 94 -13.74 9.28 -11.20
N TYR A 95 -12.69 8.96 -10.46
CA TYR A 95 -11.37 8.63 -11.01
C TYR A 95 -10.50 7.94 -9.96
N ILE A 96 -9.45 7.27 -10.42
CA ILE A 96 -8.42 6.68 -9.56
C ILE A 96 -7.11 7.41 -9.81
N LYS A 97 -6.47 7.89 -8.74
CA LYS A 97 -5.15 8.51 -8.81
C LYS A 97 -4.09 7.52 -8.36
N ASN A 98 -3.11 7.26 -9.22
CA ASN A 98 -1.98 6.38 -8.93
C ASN A 98 -0.72 7.23 -8.73
N HIS A 99 -0.33 7.41 -7.47
CA HIS A 99 0.90 8.09 -7.11
C HIS A 99 2.07 7.12 -7.06
N MET A 100 2.98 7.22 -8.02
CA MET A 100 4.15 6.35 -8.07
C MET A 100 5.23 6.82 -7.08
N ARG A 101 5.79 5.88 -6.31
CA ARG A 101 6.89 6.13 -5.38
C ARG A 101 7.91 5.00 -5.46
N SER A 102 9.15 5.27 -5.07
CA SER A 102 10.24 4.28 -5.12
C SER A 102 9.95 3.00 -4.30
N GLY A 103 9.19 3.12 -3.20
CA GLY A 103 8.80 1.98 -2.36
C GLY A 103 7.48 1.31 -2.73
N GLY A 104 6.76 1.77 -3.75
CA GLY A 104 5.43 1.28 -4.08
C GLY A 104 4.51 2.36 -4.64
N ASN A 105 3.21 2.16 -4.55
CA ASN A 105 2.24 3.08 -5.14
C ASN A 105 1.17 3.47 -4.11
N LEU A 106 0.75 4.73 -4.13
CA LEU A 106 -0.42 5.17 -3.38
C LEU A 106 -1.59 5.35 -4.33
N LEU A 107 -2.57 4.46 -4.22
CA LEU A 107 -3.82 4.53 -4.97
C LEU A 107 -4.83 5.34 -4.16
N GLY A 108 -5.33 6.42 -4.73
CA GLY A 108 -6.47 7.17 -4.21
C GLY A 108 -7.68 6.93 -5.10
N ILE A 109 -8.70 6.27 -4.57
CA ILE A 109 -10.00 6.10 -5.25
C ILE A 109 -10.88 7.28 -4.84
N TYR A 110 -11.21 8.15 -5.80
CA TYR A 110 -12.05 9.32 -5.61
C TYR A 110 -13.47 8.98 -6.05
N ARG A 111 -14.45 9.40 -5.23
CA ARG A 111 -15.86 9.14 -5.48
C ARG A 111 -16.61 10.44 -5.65
N GLU A 112 -17.59 10.48 -6.56
CA GLU A 112 -18.32 11.72 -6.89
C GLU A 112 -18.98 12.37 -5.67
N LYS A 113 -19.55 11.56 -4.78
CA LYS A 113 -20.37 12.05 -3.65
C LYS A 113 -19.64 12.07 -2.31
N LYS A 114 -18.33 11.77 -2.27
CA LYS A 114 -17.57 11.69 -1.01
C LYS A 114 -16.22 12.40 -1.11
N SER A 115 -16.04 13.39 -0.23
CA SER A 115 -14.83 14.23 -0.16
C SER A 115 -13.57 13.45 0.21
N THR A 116 -13.68 12.40 1.04
CA THR A 116 -12.50 11.63 1.48
C THR A 116 -12.21 10.46 0.54
N PRO A 117 -11.06 10.46 -0.17
CA PRO A 117 -10.68 9.36 -1.05
C PRO A 117 -10.29 8.11 -0.26
N ILE A 118 -10.59 6.95 -0.82
CA ILE A 118 -10.13 5.68 -0.26
C ILE A 118 -8.68 5.48 -0.69
N ARG A 119 -7.78 5.41 0.29
CA ARG A 119 -6.33 5.33 0.05
C ARG A 119 -5.82 3.92 0.28
N ILE A 120 -5.06 3.41 -0.68
CA ILE A 120 -4.46 2.08 -0.65
C ILE A 120 -2.98 2.20 -0.96
N TRP A 121 -2.16 1.77 -0.01
CA TRP A 121 -0.71 1.76 -0.13
C TRP A 121 -0.26 0.40 -0.68
N ARG A 122 0.05 0.33 -1.97
CA ARG A 122 0.70 -0.85 -2.58
C ARG A 122 2.17 -0.85 -2.18
N ASN A 123 2.68 -2.02 -1.80
CA ASN A 123 4.08 -2.27 -1.51
C ASN A 123 4.79 -2.83 -2.73
N LYS A 124 5.99 -2.34 -3.01
CA LYS A 124 6.94 -3.01 -3.91
C LYS A 124 8.24 -3.43 -3.20
N LEU A 125 8.43 -3.02 -1.95
CA LEU A 125 9.64 -3.31 -1.19
C LEU A 125 9.61 -4.74 -0.66
N PHE A 126 10.66 -5.50 -0.96
CA PHE A 126 10.91 -6.84 -0.41
C PHE A 126 9.75 -7.83 -0.66
N VAL A 127 9.01 -7.66 -1.77
CA VAL A 127 7.90 -8.51 -2.18
C VAL A 127 8.02 -8.89 -3.65
N ALA A 128 7.38 -9.99 -4.05
CA ALA A 128 7.33 -10.44 -5.43
C ALA A 128 6.45 -9.50 -6.28
N GLN A 129 6.45 -9.72 -7.60
CA GLN A 129 5.47 -9.07 -8.48
C GLN A 129 4.04 -9.51 -8.09
N ASP A 130 3.13 -8.56 -8.16
CA ASP A 130 1.70 -8.72 -7.86
C ASP A 130 0.85 -8.43 -9.11
N ASP A 131 -0.46 -8.65 -9.03
CA ASP A 131 -1.35 -8.58 -10.19
C ASP A 131 -1.77 -7.14 -10.55
N PHE A 132 -1.03 -6.14 -10.09
CA PHE A 132 -1.42 -4.74 -10.18
C PHE A 132 -1.55 -4.23 -11.62
N ASP A 133 -0.66 -4.64 -12.51
CA ASP A 133 -0.68 -4.16 -13.89
C ASP A 133 -1.88 -4.73 -14.65
N ALA A 134 -2.24 -5.99 -14.39
CA ALA A 134 -3.45 -6.62 -14.91
C ALA A 134 -4.72 -5.95 -14.34
N MET A 135 -4.73 -5.63 -13.04
CA MET A 135 -5.81 -4.90 -12.39
C MET A 135 -6.01 -3.50 -13.01
N LEU A 136 -4.93 -2.78 -13.34
CA LEU A 136 -5.02 -1.48 -14.02
C LEU A 136 -5.62 -1.61 -15.43
N GLN A 137 -5.32 -2.70 -16.15
CA GLN A 137 -5.92 -2.95 -17.46
C GLN A 137 -7.43 -3.21 -17.33
N GLN A 138 -7.85 -4.00 -16.34
CA GLN A 138 -9.27 -4.23 -16.07
C GLN A 138 -10.01 -2.95 -15.70
N LEU A 139 -9.42 -2.08 -14.87
CA LEU A 139 -9.98 -0.78 -14.53
C LEU A 139 -10.19 0.11 -15.77
N LYS A 140 -9.22 0.11 -16.70
CA LYS A 140 -9.35 0.82 -17.97
C LYS A 140 -10.44 0.22 -18.86
N ALA A 141 -10.56 -1.11 -18.90
CA ALA A 141 -11.61 -1.79 -19.66
C ALA A 141 -13.02 -1.47 -19.14
N LEU A 142 -13.16 -1.25 -17.83
CA LEU A 142 -14.40 -0.80 -17.19
C LEU A 142 -14.66 0.72 -17.36
N GLY A 143 -13.83 1.43 -18.13
CA GLY A 143 -13.99 2.86 -18.40
C GLY A 143 -13.60 3.79 -17.24
N ILE A 144 -12.91 3.28 -16.21
CA ILE A 144 -12.49 4.10 -15.06
C ILE A 144 -11.22 4.87 -15.42
N GLU A 145 -11.25 6.19 -15.28
CA GLU A 145 -10.09 7.04 -15.54
C GLU A 145 -8.99 6.86 -14.48
N ILE A 146 -7.75 6.68 -14.94
CA ILE A 146 -6.58 6.49 -14.09
C ILE A 146 -5.59 7.63 -14.32
N ILE A 147 -5.47 8.52 -13.35
CA ILE A 147 -4.56 9.66 -13.38
C ILE A 147 -3.22 9.24 -12.77
N MET A 148 -2.15 9.29 -13.57
CA MET A 148 -0.78 9.04 -13.11
C MET A 148 -0.21 10.32 -12.50
N ALA A 149 0.30 10.24 -11.27
CA ALA A 149 0.79 11.39 -10.51
C ALA A 149 1.87 11.01 -9.48
#